data_AF-A0A3S0AFM0-F1
#
_entry.id   AF-A0A3S0AFM0-F1
#
_cell.length_a   1.000
_cell.length_b   1.000
_cell.length_c   1.000
_cell.angle_alpha   90.00
_cell.angle_beta   90.00
_cell.angle_gamma   90.00
#
_symmetry.space_group_name_H-M   'P 1'
#
loop_
_entity.id
_entity.type
_entity.pdbx_description
1 polymer ?
#
loop_
_entity_poly.entity_id
_entity_poly.type
_entity_poly.pdbx_seq_one_letter_code
_entity_poly.pdbx_strand_id
1 'polypeptide(L)'
;MKKGIQFMIFGTVLLGSLLTGCSTDNSIECPEDFTGSLVDEENNLLGTWQLSAIVAGEEVDLTDDNEENPDTDIYVQYTACEKDTEYTFGSDRAYVYSQATNESNCSNMVTITGTWKLANGSLGLVGNCSVQNLNVVFNDDKSAFSVTSNYTITDVNGVSVQTDVTFTYSKLEPTP
;
A
#
# COMPACT_ATOMS: atom_id res chain seq x y z
N MET A 1 -9.37 -21.40 -30.15
CA MET A 1 -8.78 -22.74 -29.92
C MET A 1 -7.74 -22.64 -28.82
N LYS A 2 -8.00 -23.25 -27.67
CA LYS A 2 -7.06 -23.29 -26.53
C LYS A 2 -5.89 -24.21 -26.88
N LYS A 3 -4.65 -23.73 -26.73
CA LYS A 3 -3.46 -24.59 -26.74
C LYS A 3 -2.84 -24.56 -25.36
N GLY A 4 -3.12 -25.60 -24.58
CA GLY A 4 -2.37 -25.92 -23.38
C GLY A 4 -1.00 -26.48 -23.77
N ILE A 5 0.01 -26.20 -22.94
CA ILE A 5 1.30 -26.88 -23.01
C ILE A 5 1.53 -27.50 -21.64
N GLN A 6 1.54 -28.84 -21.63
CA GLN A 6 1.83 -29.68 -20.48
C GLN A 6 3.33 -29.77 -20.24
N PHE A 7 3.63 -30.01 -18.96
CA PHE A 7 4.93 -30.22 -18.31
C PHE A 7 5.73 -31.45 -18.76
N MET A 8 7.00 -31.45 -18.29
CA MET A 8 7.85 -32.59 -17.90
C MET A 8 8.85 -33.08 -19.00
N ILE A 9 10.12 -33.45 -18.78
CA ILE A 9 10.93 -33.99 -17.65
C ILE A 9 12.44 -33.81 -18.04
N PHE A 10 13.44 -33.53 -17.17
CA PHE A 10 14.42 -34.42 -16.49
C PHE A 10 15.67 -33.52 -16.31
N GLY A 11 16.26 -33.31 -15.13
CA GLY A 11 16.97 -34.30 -14.33
C GLY A 11 18.49 -34.09 -14.47
N THR A 12 19.09 -33.21 -13.65
CA THR A 12 20.51 -33.36 -13.28
C THR A 12 20.73 -32.78 -11.88
N VAL A 13 20.91 -33.70 -10.93
CA VAL A 13 21.44 -33.46 -9.60
C VAL A 13 22.94 -33.23 -9.75
N LEU A 14 23.43 -32.06 -9.34
CA LEU A 14 24.83 -31.89 -8.97
C LEU A 14 24.89 -31.30 -7.56
N LEU A 15 25.20 -32.19 -6.63
CA LEU A 15 25.66 -31.88 -5.28
C LEU A 15 26.96 -31.07 -5.38
N GLY A 16 26.90 -29.81 -4.94
CA GLY A 16 28.05 -28.95 -4.70
C GLY A 16 27.86 -28.26 -3.36
N SER A 17 28.11 -28.97 -2.28
CA SER A 17 28.06 -28.48 -0.91
C SER A 17 29.33 -27.71 -0.56
N LEU A 18 29.21 -26.38 -0.41
CA LEU A 18 30.14 -25.55 0.36
C LEU A 18 29.38 -24.37 1.02
N LEU A 19 28.89 -24.64 2.23
CA LEU A 19 28.98 -23.84 3.45
C LEU A 19 28.86 -22.29 3.35
N THR A 20 27.72 -21.76 3.79
CA THR A 20 27.64 -20.77 4.89
C THR A 20 26.31 -20.94 5.66
N GLY A 21 26.41 -21.32 6.94
CA GLY A 21 25.41 -21.09 7.99
C GLY A 21 23.95 -21.53 7.80
N CYS A 22 23.65 -22.83 7.85
CA CYS A 22 22.30 -23.27 8.22
C CYS A 22 22.14 -23.16 9.75
N SER A 23 21.37 -22.19 10.23
CA SER A 23 20.59 -22.43 11.45
C SER A 23 19.48 -23.43 11.07
N THR A 24 19.28 -24.46 11.87
CA THR A 24 18.20 -25.45 11.68
C THR A 24 16.84 -24.93 12.16
N ASP A 25 16.72 -23.61 12.31
CA ASP A 25 15.46 -22.99 12.68
C ASP A 25 14.77 -22.51 11.41
N ASN A 26 13.73 -23.24 10.99
CA ASN A 26 12.84 -22.83 9.91
C ASN A 26 11.77 -21.84 10.42
N SER A 27 12.00 -21.18 11.56
CA SER A 27 11.13 -20.11 12.03
C SER A 27 11.25 -18.91 11.09
N ILE A 28 10.09 -18.39 10.67
CA ILE A 28 10.03 -17.09 10.00
C ILE A 28 10.16 -16.06 11.12
N GLU A 29 11.31 -15.39 11.22
CA GLU A 29 11.49 -14.26 12.11
C GLU A 29 10.72 -13.04 11.56
N CYS A 30 9.55 -12.78 12.13
CA CYS A 30 8.76 -11.60 11.79
C CYS A 30 9.32 -10.35 12.48
N PRO A 31 9.19 -9.16 11.84
CA PRO A 31 9.48 -7.90 12.52
C PRO A 31 8.71 -7.77 13.82
N GLU A 32 9.37 -7.26 14.86
CA GLU A 32 8.69 -6.99 16.14
C GLU A 32 7.68 -5.85 15.99
N ASP A 33 6.58 -5.96 16.72
CA ASP A 33 5.57 -4.93 16.81
C ASP A 33 6.11 -3.65 17.46
N PHE A 34 5.59 -2.49 17.03
CA PHE A 34 5.80 -1.24 17.73
C PHE A 34 5.00 -1.22 19.04
N THR A 35 5.67 -0.87 20.13
CA THR A 35 5.10 -0.84 21.48
C THR A 35 5.40 0.47 22.21
N GLY A 36 4.78 0.66 23.36
CA GLY A 36 4.97 1.83 24.22
C GLY A 36 4.02 2.99 23.91
N SER A 37 4.03 3.99 24.80
CA SER A 37 3.21 5.18 24.67
C SER A 37 3.55 5.99 23.41
N LEU A 38 2.56 6.71 22.89
CA LEU A 38 2.77 7.65 21.79
C LEU A 38 3.62 8.84 22.23
N VAL A 39 4.38 9.39 21.29
CA VAL A 39 5.03 10.71 21.44
C VAL A 39 4.20 11.81 20.77
N ASP A 40 4.51 13.06 21.05
CA ASP A 40 3.71 14.22 20.59
C ASP A 40 3.55 14.29 19.05
N GLU A 41 4.57 13.89 18.29
CA GLU A 41 4.51 13.84 16.81
C GLU A 41 3.39 12.90 16.32
N GLU A 42 3.20 11.79 17.03
CA GLU A 42 2.32 10.69 16.64
C GLU A 42 0.85 11.01 16.90
N ASN A 43 0.55 11.86 17.88
CA ASN A 43 -0.81 12.29 18.18
C ASN A 43 -1.52 12.91 16.96
N ASN A 44 -0.75 13.45 16.00
CA ASN A 44 -1.32 14.02 14.78
C ASN A 44 -1.96 12.96 13.88
N LEU A 45 -1.44 11.72 13.86
CA LEU A 45 -1.95 10.61 13.04
C LEU A 45 -3.20 9.95 13.63
N LEU A 46 -3.54 10.19 14.89
CA LEU A 46 -4.70 9.53 15.50
C LEU A 46 -5.99 9.79 14.73
N GLY A 47 -6.80 8.73 14.56
CA GLY A 47 -8.07 8.75 13.85
C GLY A 47 -8.03 8.04 12.50
N THR A 48 -9.07 8.26 11.70
CA THR A 48 -9.24 7.61 10.39
C THR A 48 -8.90 8.59 9.27
N TRP A 49 -8.21 8.09 8.25
CA TRP A 49 -7.70 8.83 7.11
C TRP A 49 -8.14 8.13 5.83
N GLN A 50 -8.96 8.80 5.03
CA GLN A 50 -9.49 8.26 3.79
C GLN A 50 -8.69 8.76 2.60
N LEU A 51 -8.41 7.88 1.65
CA LEU A 51 -7.82 8.24 0.36
C LEU A 51 -8.71 9.28 -0.33
N SER A 52 -8.14 10.43 -0.67
CA SER A 52 -8.90 11.54 -1.24
C SER A 52 -8.33 12.05 -2.56
N ALA A 53 -7.08 11.72 -2.89
CA ALA A 53 -6.47 12.03 -4.17
C ALA A 53 -5.30 11.10 -4.50
N ILE A 54 -5.04 10.94 -5.79
CA ILE A 54 -3.91 10.21 -6.36
C ILE A 54 -3.46 10.99 -7.59
N VAL A 55 -2.23 11.50 -7.56
CA VAL A 55 -1.67 12.28 -8.67
C VAL A 55 -0.40 11.62 -9.16
N ALA A 56 -0.34 11.31 -10.45
CA ALA A 56 0.86 10.85 -11.14
C ALA A 56 1.65 12.04 -11.70
N GLY A 57 2.98 11.92 -11.75
CA GLY A 57 3.85 12.94 -12.36
C GLY A 57 3.80 12.98 -13.88
N GLU A 58 3.27 11.91 -14.51
CA GLU A 58 3.08 11.79 -15.95
C GLU A 58 1.62 11.39 -16.20
N GLU A 59 1.06 11.83 -17.32
CA GLU A 59 -0.30 11.45 -17.72
C GLU A 59 -0.37 9.95 -18.03
N VAL A 60 -1.37 9.27 -17.48
CA VAL A 60 -1.63 7.84 -17.73
C VAL A 60 -3.11 7.58 -17.92
N ASP A 61 -3.41 6.59 -18.74
CA ASP A 61 -4.76 6.09 -19.00
C ASP A 61 -4.91 4.68 -18.41
N LEU A 62 -5.71 4.59 -17.35
CA LEU A 62 -5.99 3.37 -16.60
C LEU A 62 -7.33 2.75 -16.97
N THR A 63 -8.15 3.43 -17.80
CA THR A 63 -9.53 3.05 -18.08
C THR A 63 -9.68 2.38 -19.43
N ASP A 64 -10.11 1.11 -19.45
CA ASP A 64 -10.41 0.39 -20.71
C ASP A 64 -11.85 0.72 -21.15
N ASP A 65 -12.08 1.98 -21.51
CA ASP A 65 -13.38 2.52 -21.94
C ASP A 65 -13.45 2.83 -23.45
N ASN A 66 -12.36 2.57 -24.19
CA ASN A 66 -12.15 2.91 -25.60
C ASN A 66 -12.07 4.43 -25.88
N GLU A 67 -11.85 5.24 -24.87
CA GLU A 67 -11.45 6.64 -25.01
C GLU A 67 -9.94 6.73 -24.72
N GLU A 68 -9.27 7.72 -25.32
CA GLU A 68 -7.86 8.01 -25.00
C GLU A 68 -7.89 9.25 -24.10
N ASN A 69 -7.93 9.02 -22.79
CA ASN A 69 -8.16 10.05 -21.78
C ASN A 69 -7.08 10.03 -20.68
N PRO A 70 -5.78 10.07 -21.05
CA PRO A 70 -4.70 10.06 -20.07
C PRO A 70 -4.77 11.33 -19.20
N ASP A 71 -4.55 11.16 -17.90
CA ASP A 71 -4.60 12.26 -16.92
C ASP A 71 -3.49 12.07 -15.86
N THR A 72 -3.08 13.17 -15.25
CA THR A 72 -2.24 13.18 -14.05
C THR A 72 -3.07 12.97 -12.78
N ASP A 73 -4.33 13.42 -12.75
CA ASP A 73 -5.28 13.13 -11.66
C ASP A 73 -5.89 11.74 -11.85
N ILE A 74 -5.09 10.71 -11.60
CA ILE A 74 -5.48 9.32 -11.82
C ILE A 74 -6.51 8.82 -10.81
N TYR A 75 -6.77 9.60 -9.75
CA TYR A 75 -7.85 9.30 -8.82
C TYR A 75 -9.20 9.27 -9.53
N VAL A 76 -9.46 10.15 -10.50
CA VAL A 76 -10.78 10.18 -11.17
C VAL A 76 -11.08 8.88 -11.92
N GLN A 77 -10.03 8.20 -12.38
CA GLN A 77 -10.09 6.94 -13.13
C GLN A 77 -10.32 5.71 -12.23
N TYR A 78 -10.14 5.82 -10.91
CA TYR A 78 -10.38 4.72 -9.96
C TYR A 78 -11.89 4.49 -9.72
N THR A 79 -12.28 3.24 -9.54
CA THR A 79 -13.64 2.84 -9.16
C THR A 79 -13.96 3.23 -7.72
N ALA A 80 -15.25 3.23 -7.35
CA ALA A 80 -15.68 3.48 -5.97
C ALA A 80 -15.00 2.52 -4.97
N CYS A 81 -14.89 1.24 -5.31
CA CYS A 81 -14.23 0.23 -4.49
C CYS A 81 -12.74 0.52 -4.26
N GLU A 82 -12.03 1.02 -5.27
CA GLU A 82 -10.59 1.33 -5.14
C GLU A 82 -10.37 2.63 -4.37
N LYS A 83 -11.28 3.60 -4.52
CA LYS A 83 -11.29 4.87 -3.77
C LYS A 83 -11.60 4.69 -2.30
N ASP A 84 -12.41 3.69 -1.95
CA ASP A 84 -12.73 3.29 -0.58
C ASP A 84 -11.51 2.64 0.10
N THR A 85 -10.47 3.44 0.35
CA THR A 85 -9.23 3.03 1.01
C THR A 85 -9.02 3.94 2.22
N GLU A 86 -8.74 3.35 3.38
CA GLU A 86 -8.52 4.11 4.62
C GLU A 86 -7.46 3.51 5.53
N TYR A 87 -6.84 4.37 6.34
CA TYR A 87 -6.03 3.99 7.50
C TYR A 87 -6.70 4.49 8.78
N THR A 88 -6.78 3.65 9.80
CA THR A 88 -7.16 4.06 11.17
C THR A 88 -6.00 3.83 12.11
N PHE A 89 -5.55 4.88 12.80
CA PHE A 89 -4.45 4.82 13.77
C PHE A 89 -4.96 5.02 15.20
N GLY A 90 -4.77 4.00 16.03
CA GLY A 90 -5.16 3.97 17.45
C GLY A 90 -4.06 4.47 18.39
N SER A 91 -4.47 4.93 19.57
CA SER A 91 -3.57 5.40 20.64
C SER A 91 -2.75 4.30 21.31
N ASP A 92 -3.10 3.04 21.05
CA ASP A 92 -2.48 1.83 21.56
C ASP A 92 -1.44 1.23 20.59
N ARG A 93 -1.01 2.00 19.58
CA ARG A 93 -0.15 1.58 18.47
C ARG A 93 -0.85 0.68 17.46
N ALA A 94 -2.11 0.30 17.63
CA ALA A 94 -2.82 -0.48 16.62
C ALA A 94 -3.11 0.37 15.39
N TYR A 95 -2.97 -0.20 14.20
CA TYR A 95 -3.55 0.36 12.98
C TYR A 95 -4.40 -0.66 12.24
N VAL A 96 -5.34 -0.13 11.46
CA VAL A 96 -6.12 -0.87 10.47
C VAL A 96 -5.95 -0.18 9.13
N TYR A 97 -5.66 -0.94 8.09
CA TYR A 97 -5.80 -0.54 6.70
C TYR A 97 -6.98 -1.29 6.10
N SER A 98 -7.92 -0.58 5.50
CA SER A 98 -9.08 -1.14 4.81
C SER A 98 -9.11 -0.68 3.36
N GLN A 99 -9.57 -1.57 2.47
CA GLN A 99 -9.93 -1.24 1.11
C GLN A 99 -11.23 -1.93 0.73
N ALA A 100 -12.12 -1.22 0.03
CA ALA A 100 -13.38 -1.71 -0.51
C ALA A 100 -14.37 -2.24 0.57
N THR A 101 -14.20 -1.87 1.84
CA THR A 101 -15.00 -2.40 2.96
C THR A 101 -16.30 -1.66 3.22
N ASN A 102 -16.43 -0.42 2.77
CA ASN A 102 -17.60 0.43 2.97
C ASN A 102 -18.51 0.47 1.73
N GLU A 103 -17.98 0.12 0.56
CA GLU A 103 -18.73 0.09 -0.69
C GLU A 103 -19.49 -1.22 -0.92
N SER A 104 -20.70 -1.09 -1.47
CA SER A 104 -21.52 -2.26 -1.82
C SER A 104 -21.04 -2.90 -3.14
N ASN A 105 -21.01 -4.23 -3.22
CA ASN A 105 -20.64 -5.01 -4.40
C ASN A 105 -19.14 -5.05 -4.76
N CYS A 106 -18.24 -4.71 -3.86
CA CYS A 106 -16.82 -4.94 -4.07
C CYS A 106 -16.45 -6.42 -3.81
N SER A 107 -15.62 -7.01 -4.67
CA SER A 107 -15.21 -8.43 -4.57
C SER A 107 -13.88 -8.63 -3.85
N ASN A 108 -13.02 -7.62 -3.84
CA ASN A 108 -11.63 -7.69 -3.37
C ASN A 108 -11.44 -6.83 -2.11
N MET A 109 -12.25 -7.08 -1.09
CA MET A 109 -12.13 -6.38 0.19
C MET A 109 -10.83 -6.77 0.90
N VAL A 110 -10.10 -5.78 1.39
CA VAL A 110 -8.85 -5.99 2.13
C VAL A 110 -8.99 -5.36 3.50
N THR A 111 -8.52 -6.09 4.52
CA THR A 111 -8.30 -5.55 5.86
C THR A 111 -6.97 -6.08 6.37
N ILE A 112 -6.06 -5.16 6.68
CA ILE A 112 -4.76 -5.45 7.28
C ILE A 112 -4.73 -4.79 8.64
N THR A 113 -4.27 -5.51 9.65
CA THR A 113 -4.08 -4.99 11.00
C THR A 113 -2.63 -5.14 11.41
N GLY A 114 -2.19 -4.28 12.31
CA GLY A 114 -0.82 -4.32 12.80
C GLY A 114 -0.51 -3.20 13.77
N THR A 115 0.78 -2.89 13.91
CA THR A 115 1.25 -1.80 14.76
C THR A 115 1.94 -0.69 13.97
N TRP A 116 1.90 0.54 14.47
CA TRP A 116 2.45 1.70 13.78
C TRP A 116 3.35 2.58 14.67
N LYS A 117 4.23 3.32 14.00
CA LYS A 117 5.08 4.34 14.63
C LYS A 117 5.42 5.43 13.62
N LEU A 118 5.36 6.69 14.04
CA LEU A 118 5.82 7.82 13.24
C LEU A 118 7.03 8.46 13.94
N ALA A 119 8.11 8.64 13.18
CA ALA A 119 9.28 9.37 13.64
C ALA A 119 9.94 10.13 12.49
N ASN A 120 10.15 11.44 12.66
CA ASN A 120 10.81 12.30 11.68
C ASN A 120 10.17 12.20 10.27
N GLY A 121 8.82 12.17 10.21
CA GLY A 121 8.10 12.03 8.93
C GLY A 121 8.19 10.64 8.28
N SER A 122 8.74 9.63 8.96
CA SER A 122 8.71 8.24 8.50
C SER A 122 7.68 7.44 9.31
N LEU A 123 6.61 7.02 8.64
CA LEU A 123 5.57 6.15 9.18
C LEU A 123 5.96 4.69 8.94
N GLY A 124 6.34 4.01 10.02
CA GLY A 124 6.53 2.57 10.04
C GLY A 124 5.22 1.84 10.32
N LEU A 125 4.94 0.80 9.53
CA LEU A 125 3.82 -0.12 9.71
C LEU A 125 4.35 -1.54 9.81
N VAL A 126 4.05 -2.24 10.90
CA VAL A 126 4.36 -3.67 11.07
C VAL A 126 3.07 -4.46 11.03
N GLY A 127 2.97 -5.42 10.13
CA GLY A 127 1.79 -6.27 9.98
C GLY A 127 2.05 -7.37 8.95
N ASN A 128 1.32 -8.47 9.06
CA ASN A 128 1.45 -9.62 8.15
C ASN A 128 2.92 -10.10 7.97
N CYS A 129 3.68 -10.15 9.07
CA CYS A 129 5.11 -10.52 9.09
C CYS A 129 6.00 -9.66 8.17
N SER A 130 5.60 -8.40 7.94
CA SER A 130 6.32 -7.45 7.10
C SER A 130 6.40 -6.08 7.76
N VAL A 131 7.38 -5.29 7.35
CA VAL A 131 7.52 -3.89 7.73
C VAL A 131 7.47 -3.03 6.49
N GLN A 132 6.66 -1.98 6.53
CA GLN A 132 6.61 -0.94 5.51
C GLN A 132 7.00 0.39 6.14
N ASN A 133 7.76 1.21 5.42
CA ASN A 133 8.12 2.56 5.84
C ASN A 133 7.66 3.53 4.76
N LEU A 134 6.79 4.46 5.14
CA LEU A 134 6.22 5.46 4.27
C LEU A 134 6.75 6.82 4.68
N ASN A 135 7.29 7.58 3.75
CA ASN A 135 7.62 8.98 4.01
C ASN A 135 6.34 9.80 3.90
N VAL A 136 5.85 10.30 5.04
CA VAL A 136 4.63 11.08 5.13
C VAL A 136 4.94 12.57 5.16
N VAL A 137 4.16 13.33 4.40
CA VAL A 137 4.20 14.80 4.41
C VAL A 137 2.84 15.32 4.78
N PHE A 138 2.72 15.96 5.95
CA PHE A 138 1.48 16.62 6.35
C PHE A 138 1.31 17.95 5.63
N ASN A 139 0.06 18.33 5.37
CA ASN A 139 -0.27 19.72 5.05
C ASN A 139 -0.19 20.62 6.29
N ASP A 140 -0.29 21.93 6.10
CA ASP A 140 -0.03 22.95 7.13
C ASP A 140 -0.91 22.78 8.39
N ASP A 141 -2.17 22.40 8.21
CA ASP A 141 -3.14 22.21 9.30
C ASP A 141 -3.24 20.77 9.81
N LYS A 142 -2.46 19.85 9.21
CA LYS A 142 -2.45 18.41 9.50
C LYS A 142 -3.82 17.74 9.34
N SER A 143 -4.66 18.27 8.45
CA SER A 143 -5.92 17.63 8.04
C SER A 143 -5.71 16.59 6.92
N ALA A 144 -4.55 16.62 6.26
CA ALA A 144 -4.18 15.64 5.24
C ALA A 144 -2.69 15.28 5.36
N PHE A 145 -2.35 14.06 4.94
CA PHE A 145 -0.96 13.69 4.66
C PHE A 145 -0.86 13.05 3.29
N SER A 146 0.32 13.16 2.68
CA SER A 146 0.63 12.49 1.43
C SER A 146 1.82 11.55 1.56
N VAL A 147 1.82 10.53 0.71
CA VAL A 147 2.93 9.60 0.50
C VAL A 147 3.21 9.57 -0.99
N THR A 148 4.46 9.80 -1.37
CA THR A 148 4.92 9.71 -2.76
C THR A 148 5.83 8.51 -2.93
N SER A 149 5.64 7.76 -4.00
CA SER A 149 6.50 6.64 -4.37
C SER A 149 6.60 6.54 -5.89
N ASN A 150 7.72 6.00 -6.36
CA ASN A 150 7.95 5.81 -7.79
C ASN A 150 7.34 4.49 -8.25
N TYR A 151 6.42 4.53 -9.21
CA TYR A 151 5.73 3.35 -9.75
C TYR A 151 6.04 3.18 -11.23
N THR A 152 6.08 1.92 -11.66
CA THR A 152 5.91 1.57 -13.07
C THR A 152 4.42 1.33 -13.29
N ILE A 153 3.76 2.24 -14.00
CA ILE A 153 2.36 2.13 -14.40
C ILE A 153 2.34 1.60 -15.83
N THR A 154 1.55 0.57 -16.08
CA THR A 154 1.24 0.12 -17.45
C THR A 154 -0.16 0.60 -17.79
N ASP A 155 -0.27 1.44 -18.82
CA ASP A 155 -1.55 1.93 -19.32
C ASP A 155 -2.37 0.79 -19.97
N VAL A 156 -3.61 1.10 -20.34
CA VAL A 156 -4.52 0.15 -20.98
C VAL A 156 -4.05 -0.33 -22.36
N ASN A 157 -3.17 0.43 -23.01
CA ASN A 157 -2.56 0.09 -24.30
C ASN A 157 -1.30 -0.79 -24.16
N GLY A 158 -0.87 -1.09 -22.93
CA GLY A 158 0.32 -1.89 -22.63
C GLY A 158 1.62 -1.09 -22.65
N VAL A 159 1.56 0.24 -22.68
CA VAL A 159 2.71 1.14 -22.56
C VAL A 159 3.01 1.33 -21.09
N SER A 160 4.26 1.07 -20.69
CA SER A 160 4.70 1.31 -19.32
C SER A 160 5.42 2.65 -19.19
N VAL A 161 5.04 3.44 -18.19
CA VAL A 161 5.72 4.67 -17.77
C VAL A 161 6.20 4.52 -16.33
N GLN A 162 7.40 5.03 -16.05
CA GLN A 162 7.91 5.14 -14.68
C GLN A 162 7.67 6.57 -14.19
N THR A 163 6.86 6.74 -13.16
CA THR A 163 6.46 8.06 -12.67
C THR A 163 6.27 8.06 -11.16
N ASP A 164 6.44 9.22 -10.54
CA ASP A 164 6.11 9.40 -9.13
C ASP A 164 4.60 9.51 -8.97
N VAL A 165 4.04 8.75 -8.04
CA VAL A 165 2.62 8.79 -7.69
C VAL A 165 2.50 9.25 -6.25
N THR A 166 1.70 10.29 -6.05
CA THR A 166 1.40 10.87 -4.75
C THR A 166 -0.01 10.50 -4.35
N PHE A 167 -0.13 9.72 -3.28
CA PHE A 167 -1.39 9.39 -2.62
C PHE A 167 -1.62 10.39 -1.50
N THR A 168 -2.80 10.99 -1.45
CA THR A 168 -3.20 11.91 -0.37
C THR A 168 -4.35 11.31 0.42
N TYR A 169 -4.18 11.28 1.74
CA TYR A 169 -5.18 10.83 2.68
C TYR A 169 -5.66 12.02 3.52
N SER A 170 -6.97 12.23 3.56
CA SER A 170 -7.60 13.27 4.36
C SER A 170 -8.24 12.68 5.60
N LYS A 171 -8.15 13.40 6.71
CA LYS A 171 -8.74 12.97 7.98
C LYS A 171 -10.26 12.94 7.85
N LEU A 172 -10.87 11.84 8.27
CA LEU A 172 -12.31 11.78 8.44
C LEU A 172 -12.67 12.53 9.73
N GLU A 173 -13.45 13.59 9.57
CA GLU A 173 -14.06 14.24 10.72
C GLU A 173 -15.02 13.26 11.41
N PRO A 174 -15.01 13.19 12.76
CA PRO A 174 -15.96 12.36 13.47
C PRO A 174 -17.38 12.80 13.11
N THR A 175 -18.21 11.87 12.63
CA THR A 175 -19.62 12.12 12.40
C THR A 175 -20.27 12.56 13.73
N PRO A 176 -20.96 13.71 13.78
CA PRO A 176 -21.56 14.23 15.01
C PRO A 176 -22.71 13.37 15.54
#